data_AF-A0A453II60-F1
#
_entry.id   AF-A0A453II60-F1
#
_cell.length_a   1.000
_cell.length_b   1.000
_cell.length_c   1.000
_cell.angle_alpha   90.00
_cell.angle_beta   90.00
_cell.angle_gamma   90.00
#
_symmetry.space_group_name_H-M   'P 1'
#
loop_
_entity.id
_entity.type
_entity.pdbx_description
1 polymer ?
#
loop_
_entity_poly.entity_id
_entity_poly.type
_entity_poly.pdbx_seq_one_letter_code
_entity_poly.pdbx_strand_id
1 'polypeptide(L)' 'KCRRRFLWGHDQELSGGSCKVSWGRVCSPVEHGGLGILDLTKFSRALRLRWLWYAWKSPERPSAGTEPPCDASDHAL' A
#
# COMPACT_ATOMS: atom_id res chain seq x y z
N LYS A 1 17.57 7.75 -20.95
CA LYS A 1 16.92 8.79 -20.11
C LYS A 1 15.37 8.68 -20.10
N CYS A 2 14.79 7.48 -20.26
CA CYS A 2 13.33 7.31 -20.47
C CYS A 2 12.60 6.61 -19.31
N ARG A 3 13.31 5.93 -18.39
CA ARG A 3 12.69 5.12 -17.33
C ARG A 3 11.93 5.95 -16.28
N ARG A 4 12.39 7.17 -15.95
CA ARG A 4 11.71 8.04 -14.96
C ARG A 4 10.39 8.61 -15.47
N ARG A 5 10.27 8.86 -16.78
CA ARG A 5 9.04 9.39 -17.41
C ARG A 5 7.91 8.36 -17.41
N PHE A 6 8.26 7.08 -17.51
CA PHE A 6 7.31 5.95 -17.49
C PHE A 6 6.57 5.81 -16.14
N LEU A 7 7.28 6.04 -15.03
CA LEU A 7 6.74 5.80 -13.69
C LEU A 7 5.99 7.00 -13.11
N TRP A 8 6.37 8.23 -13.48
CA TRP A 8 5.97 9.43 -12.72
C TRP A 8 5.21 10.50 -13.51
N GLY A 9 4.89 10.28 -14.79
CA GLY A 9 3.86 11.03 -15.52
C GLY A 9 3.92 12.56 -15.47
N HIS A 10 5.06 13.17 -15.14
CA HIS A 10 5.18 14.62 -15.05
C HIS A 10 5.91 15.16 -16.28
N ASP A 11 5.16 15.98 -17.00
CA ASP A 11 5.55 16.91 -18.05
C ASP A 11 5.80 16.37 -19.49
N GLN A 12 4.77 16.59 -20.30
CA GLN A 12 4.67 16.78 -21.75
C GLN A 12 4.72 15.60 -22.74
N GLU A 13 3.66 15.59 -23.56
CA GLU A 13 3.27 14.79 -24.74
C GLU A 13 3.52 13.27 -24.69
N LEU A 14 2.77 12.60 -23.82
CA LEU A 14 2.37 11.21 -24.06
C LEU A 14 1.27 11.19 -25.13
N SER A 15 1.66 11.29 -26.41
CA SER A 15 0.78 10.91 -27.53
C SER A 15 0.53 9.40 -27.43
N GLY A 16 -0.57 9.01 -26.77
CA GLY A 16 -0.97 7.61 -26.60
C GLY A 16 -0.87 7.07 -25.17
N GLY A 17 -1.59 7.69 -24.24
CA GLY A 17 -1.99 7.06 -22.97
C GLY A 17 -0.93 7.03 -21.88
N SER A 18 -1.27 7.53 -20.69
CA SER A 18 -0.57 7.18 -19.45
C SER A 18 -0.36 5.66 -19.42
N CYS A 19 0.87 5.19 -19.28
CA CYS A 19 1.12 3.76 -19.28
C CYS A 19 0.30 3.11 -18.17
N LYS A 20 -0.69 2.30 -18.55
CA LYS A 20 -1.52 1.53 -17.61
C LYS A 20 -0.68 0.39 -17.06
N VAL A 21 0.14 0.72 -16.07
CA VAL A 21 0.96 -0.27 -15.39
C VAL A 21 0.07 -1.01 -14.40
N SER A 22 0.04 -2.35 -14.49
CA SER A 22 -0.64 -3.18 -13.49
C SER A 22 0.15 -3.12 -12.18
N TRP A 23 -0.32 -2.30 -11.23
CA TRP A 23 0.31 -2.16 -9.92
C TRP A 23 0.41 -3.49 -9.17
N GLY A 24 -0.58 -4.37 -9.29
CA GLY A 24 -0.53 -5.71 -8.70
C GLY A 24 0.63 -6.56 -9.24
N ARG A 25 0.95 -6.44 -10.54
CA ARG A 25 2.09 -7.14 -11.17
C ARG A 25 3.42 -6.45 -10.87
N VAL A 26 3.43 -5.13 -10.70
CA VAL A 26 4.63 -4.40 -10.28
C VAL A 26 5.02 -4.76 -8.85
N CYS A 27 4.04 -4.89 -7.97
CA CYS A 27 4.27 -5.19 -6.56
C CYS A 27 4.53 -6.67 -6.26
N SER A 28 4.37 -7.56 -7.24
CA SER A 28 4.71 -8.97 -7.02
C SER A 28 6.23 -9.14 -6.88
N PRO A 29 6.69 -10.22 -6.21
CA PRO A 29 8.12 -10.50 -6.07
C PRO A 29 8.80 -10.63 -7.43
N VAL A 30 10.13 -10.39 -7.45
CA VAL A 30 10.94 -10.52 -8.67
C VAL A 30 10.90 -11.94 -9.23
N GLU A 31 10.89 -12.95 -8.35
CA GLU A 31 10.71 -14.36 -8.72
C GLU A 31 9.42 -14.65 -9.50
N HIS A 32 8.39 -13.81 -9.33
CA HIS A 32 7.10 -13.93 -10.02
C HIS A 32 6.99 -12.95 -11.21
N GLY A 33 8.11 -12.37 -11.66
CA GLY A 33 8.14 -11.44 -12.78
C GLY A 33 7.62 -10.03 -12.46
N GLY A 34 7.59 -9.65 -11.18
CA GLY A 34 7.30 -8.29 -10.73
C GLY A 34 8.56 -7.48 -10.44
N LEU A 35 8.38 -6.26 -9.92
CA LEU A 35 9.48 -5.37 -9.53
C LEU A 35 9.82 -5.46 -8.04
N GLY A 36 9.08 -6.26 -7.25
CA GLY A 36 9.28 -6.38 -5.81
C GLY A 36 9.00 -5.08 -5.04
N ILE A 37 8.25 -4.14 -5.63
CA ILE A 37 7.90 -2.88 -4.99
C ILE A 37 6.81 -3.15 -3.95
N LEU A 38 6.92 -2.56 -2.76
CA LEU A 38 5.89 -2.66 -1.74
C LEU A 38 4.58 -2.03 -2.23
N ASP A 39 3.50 -2.80 -2.17
CA ASP A 39 2.15 -2.30 -2.33
C ASP A 39 1.81 -1.46 -1.09
N LEU A 40 1.85 -0.13 -1.24
CA LEU A 40 1.62 0.80 -0.13
C LEU A 40 0.23 0.63 0.49
N THR A 41 -0.79 0.31 -0.30
CA THR A 41 -2.14 0.10 0.22
C THR A 41 -2.18 -1.12 1.15
N LYS A 42 -1.60 -2.24 0.72
CA LYS A 42 -1.50 -3.45 1.56
C LYS A 42 -0.59 -3.24 2.76
N PHE A 43 0.53 -2.56 2.57
CA PHE A 43 1.49 -2.29 3.64
C PHE A 43 0.91 -1.37 4.72
N SER A 44 0.28 -0.27 4.33
CA SER A 44 -0.43 0.64 5.23
C SER A 44 -1.55 -0.06 5.98
N ARG A 45 -2.33 -0.91 5.30
CA ARG A 45 -3.37 -1.72 5.95
C ARG A 45 -2.79 -2.69 6.99
N ALA A 46 -1.69 -3.39 6.67
CA ALA A 46 -1.03 -4.27 7.63
C ALA A 46 -0.58 -3.52 8.90
N LEU A 47 -0.09 -2.29 8.75
CA LEU A 47 0.26 -1.43 9.88
C LEU A 47 -0.96 -1.05 10.72
N ARG A 48 -2.11 -0.79 10.10
CA ARG A 48 -3.37 -0.51 10.81
C ARG A 48 -3.90 -1.74 11.56
N LEU A 49 -3.91 -2.90 10.93
CA LEU A 49 -4.31 -4.17 11.55
C LEU A 49 -3.45 -4.52 12.78
N ARG A 50 -2.18 -4.12 12.79
CA ARG A 50 -1.33 -4.27 13.97
C ARG A 50 -1.90 -3.53 15.19
N TRP A 51 -2.51 -2.37 15.01
CA TRP A 51 -3.16 -1.62 16.10
C TRP A 51 -4.43 -2.32 16.59
N LEU A 52 -5.23 -2.87 15.68
CA LEU A 52 -6.40 -3.69 16.04
C LEU A 52 -5.99 -4.91 16.87
N TRP A 53 -4.93 -5.59 16.46
CA TRP A 53 -4.38 -6.70 17.22
C TRP A 53 -3.96 -6.31 18.64
N TYR A 54 -3.29 -5.16 18.79
CA TYR A 54 -2.90 -4.67 20.10
C TYR A 54 -4.08 -4.27 20.99
N ALA A 55 -5.11 -3.66 20.40
CA ALA A 55 -6.34 -3.35 21.13
C ALA A 55 -7.03 -4.62 21.66
N TRP A 56 -6.98 -5.72 20.89
CA TRP A 56 -7.52 -7.01 21.32
C TRP A 56 -6.65 -7.72 22.37
N LYS A 57 -5.33 -7.74 22.18
CA LYS A 57 -4.41 -8.50 23.05
C LYS A 57 -4.05 -7.83 24.37
N SER A 58 -3.98 -6.50 24.39
CA SER A 58 -3.46 -5.74 25.52
C SER A 58 -4.32 -4.48 25.75
N PRO A 59 -5.54 -4.64 26.27
CA PRO A 59 -6.42 -3.52 26.59
C PRO A 59 -5.85 -2.61 27.69
N GLU A 60 -4.87 -3.06 28.45
CA GLU A 60 -4.16 -2.28 29.49
C GLU A 60 -3.13 -1.30 28.92
N ARG A 61 -2.83 -1.37 27.61
CA ARG A 61 -1.80 -0.52 27.02
C ARG A 61 -2.26 0.95 27.06
N PRO A 62 -1.36 1.92 27.29
CA PRO A 62 -1.74 3.34 27.33
C PRO A 62 -2.48 3.84 26.08
N SER A 63 -2.23 3.22 24.93
CA SER A 63 -2.90 3.56 23.67
C SER A 63 -4.24 2.85 23.44
N ALA A 64 -4.73 2.01 24.36
CA ALA A 64 -5.92 1.20 24.16
C ALA A 64 -7.22 2.03 24.17
N GLY A 65 -7.20 3.22 24.76
CA GLY A 65 -8.33 4.16 24.76
C GLY A 65 -8.34 5.16 23.59
N THR A 66 -7.34 5.12 22.71
CA THR A 66 -7.30 5.97 21.51
C THR A 66 -7.90 5.20 20.34
N GLU A 67 -8.80 5.84 19.59
CA GLU A 67 -9.34 5.23 18.38
C GLU A 67 -8.20 4.93 17.39
N PRO A 68 -7.97 3.66 17.04
CA PRO A 68 -6.91 3.32 16.11
C PRO A 68 -7.27 3.88 14.73
N PRO A 69 -6.28 4.28 13.91
CA PRO A 69 -6.55 4.86 12.60
C PRO A 69 -6.92 3.77 11.59
N CYS A 70 -7.95 2.97 11.88
CA CYS A 70 -8.45 1.84 11.10
C CYS A 70 -9.76 2.21 10.43
N ASP A 71 -9.94 1.78 9.18
CA ASP A 71 -11.18 2.00 8.45
C ASP A 71 -12.17 0.82 8.61
N ALA A 72 -13.42 1.00 8.21
CA ALA A 72 -14.43 -0.07 8.27
C ALA A 72 -14.04 -1.32 7.48
N SER A 73 -13.19 -1.17 6.44
CA SER A 73 -12.70 -2.31 5.66
C SER A 73 -11.65 -3.12 6.43
N ASP A 74 -10.84 -2.46 7.26
CA ASP A 74 -9.85 -3.11 8.10
C ASP A 74 -10.51 -3.91 9.24
N HIS A 75 -11.65 -3.46 9.76
CA HIS A 75 -12.44 -4.17 10.77
C HIS A 75 -13.22 -5.39 10.22
N ALA A 76 -13.42 -5.46 8.89
CA ALA A 76 -14.16 -6.53 8.24
C ALA A 76 -13.28 -7.71 7.77
N LEU A 77 -11.97 -7.65 8.02
CA LEU A 77 -10.99 -8.69 7.71
C LEU A 77 -10.88 -9.72 8.83
#